data_AF-A0A060YXU1-F1
#
_entry.id   AF-A0A060YXU1-F1
#
_cell.length_a   1.000
_cell.length_b   1.000
_cell.length_c   1.000
_cell.angle_alpha   90.00
_cell.angle_beta   90.00
_cell.angle_gamma   90.00
#
_symmetry.space_group_name_H-M   'P 1'
#
loop_
_entity.id
_entity.type
_entity.pdbx_description
1 polymer ?
#
loop_
_entity_poly.entity_id
_entity_poly.type
_entity_poly.pdbx_seq_one_letter_code
_entity_poly.pdbx_strand_id
1 'polypeptide(L)'
;MSILPFTFPIVKRLLGWKKGEQINGQEEKWCEKAVKSLVKKLKKTGQLDELEKAITTQNINTKCITIPRSLDGRLQVSHRKGLPHVIYSRLWRWPDLQSPHELRAIELCEYAFHTKKDEVCVNPYHYQRVETPSEYYGTTTELWYYYISLFTMVLLQNYGTTTSLSLL
;
A
#
# COMPACT_ATOMS: atom_id res chain seq x y z
N MET A 1 0.82 47.01 -5.26
CA MET A 1 1.15 45.57 -5.29
C MET A 1 1.44 45.13 -3.86
N SER A 2 0.47 44.48 -3.22
CA SER A 2 0.60 44.01 -1.83
C SER A 2 1.38 42.69 -1.81
N ILE A 3 2.58 42.74 -1.26
CA ILE A 3 3.40 41.57 -0.95
C ILE A 3 2.79 40.98 0.32
N LEU A 4 1.94 39.96 0.17
CA LEU A 4 1.34 39.27 1.31
C LEU A 4 2.43 38.51 2.09
N PRO A 5 2.47 38.66 3.43
CA PRO A 5 3.49 38.04 4.25
C PRO A 5 3.15 36.55 4.46
N PHE A 6 4.12 35.67 4.23
CA PHE A 6 4.06 34.25 4.61
C PHE A 6 2.98 33.40 3.92
N THR A 7 3.18 33.08 2.63
CA THR A 7 2.75 31.75 2.18
C THR A 7 3.57 30.74 2.97
N PHE A 8 2.95 29.98 3.88
CA PHE A 8 3.62 28.87 4.53
C PHE A 8 4.33 28.04 3.45
N PRO A 9 5.65 27.77 3.56
CA PRO A 9 6.37 27.01 2.55
C PRO A 9 5.58 25.76 2.24
N ILE A 10 5.32 25.46 0.95
CA ILE A 10 4.46 24.34 0.51
C ILE A 10 4.71 23.03 1.27
N VAL A 11 5.96 22.79 1.68
CA VAL A 11 6.36 21.69 2.56
C VAL A 11 5.57 21.67 3.87
N LYS A 12 5.48 22.78 4.60
CA LYS A 12 4.71 22.88 5.85
C LYS A 12 3.22 22.64 5.62
N ARG A 13 2.66 23.15 4.52
CA ARG A 13 1.26 22.91 4.15
C ARG A 13 1.00 21.43 3.90
N LEU A 14 1.85 20.77 3.12
CA LEU A 14 1.76 19.33 2.86
C LEU A 14 2.00 18.47 4.11
N LEU A 15 2.89 18.91 5.02
CA LEU A 15 3.10 18.24 6.30
C LEU A 15 1.91 18.39 7.25
N GLY A 16 1.11 19.46 7.13
CA GLY A 16 -0.14 19.61 7.86
C GLY A 16 -1.19 18.54 7.53
N TRP A 17 -1.03 17.84 6.40
CA TRP A 17 -1.87 16.69 6.02
C TRP A 17 -1.31 15.33 6.42
N LYS A 18 -0.12 15.30 7.04
CA LYS A 18 0.52 14.06 7.50
C LYS A 18 -0.41 13.35 8.50
N LYS A 19 -0.51 12.03 8.41
CA LYS A 19 -1.24 11.18 9.36
C LYS A 19 -0.32 10.67 10.47
N GLY A 20 -0.92 10.22 11.58
CA GLY A 20 -0.20 9.73 12.76
C GLY A 20 0.34 10.83 13.68
N GLU A 21 0.45 10.50 14.96
CA GLU A 21 0.89 11.42 16.01
C GLU A 21 2.39 11.74 15.95
N GLN A 22 2.79 12.85 16.58
CA GLN A 22 4.20 13.26 16.72
C GLN A 22 4.84 12.52 17.89
N ILE A 23 4.98 11.20 17.77
CA ILE A 23 5.51 10.36 18.85
C ILE A 23 7.04 10.49 18.93
N ASN A 24 7.71 10.80 17.81
CA ASN A 24 9.16 10.85 17.72
C ASN A 24 9.66 12.00 16.82
N GLY A 25 10.38 12.97 17.40
CA GLY A 25 10.94 14.10 16.65
C GLY A 25 11.95 13.72 15.55
N GLN A 26 12.58 12.54 15.62
CA GLN A 26 13.45 12.05 14.55
C GLN A 26 12.65 11.60 13.33
N GLU A 27 11.47 11.01 13.53
CA GLU A 27 10.58 10.61 12.46
C GLU A 27 10.00 11.85 11.75
N GLU A 28 9.61 12.86 12.50
CA GLU A 28 9.13 14.13 11.95
C GLU A 28 10.17 14.82 11.06
N LYS A 29 11.43 14.89 11.50
CA LYS A 29 12.55 15.39 10.68
C LYS A 29 12.73 14.58 9.39
N TRP A 30 12.49 13.26 9.45
CA TRP A 30 12.56 12.41 8.26
C TRP A 30 11.40 12.67 7.30
N CYS A 31 10.17 12.81 7.81
CA CYS A 31 8.99 13.18 7.02
C CYS A 31 9.20 14.52 6.30
N GLU A 32 9.74 15.53 6.99
CA GLU A 32 10.05 16.83 6.37
C GLU A 32 11.04 16.68 5.22
N LYS A 33 12.10 15.88 5.38
CA LYS A 33 13.06 15.58 4.31
C LYS A 33 12.40 14.85 3.14
N ALA A 34 11.49 13.91 3.40
CA ALA A 34 10.76 13.17 2.37
C ALA A 34 9.87 14.10 1.53
N VAL A 35 9.14 15.02 2.17
CA VAL A 35 8.30 16.02 1.49
C VAL A 35 9.16 17.03 0.74
N LYS A 36 10.24 17.55 1.33
CA LYS A 36 11.19 18.46 0.64
C LYS A 36 11.76 17.84 -0.63
N SER A 37 12.16 16.56 -0.56
CA SER A 37 12.68 15.81 -1.70
C SER A 37 11.62 15.68 -2.81
N LEU A 38 10.37 15.36 -2.45
CA LEU A 38 9.28 15.26 -3.42
C LEU A 38 8.98 16.61 -4.08
N VAL A 39 8.80 17.67 -3.28
CA VAL A 39 8.53 19.02 -3.78
C VAL A 39 9.63 19.47 -4.75
N LYS A 40 10.90 19.20 -4.44
CA LYS A 40 12.02 19.53 -5.34
C LYS A 40 11.93 18.79 -6.68
N LYS A 41 11.48 17.53 -6.69
CA LYS A 41 11.28 16.76 -7.93
C LYS A 41 10.08 17.30 -8.72
N LEU A 42 8.94 17.52 -8.07
CA LEU A 42 7.71 17.96 -8.75
C LEU A 42 7.78 19.40 -9.25
N LYS A 43 8.58 20.26 -8.63
CA LYS A 43 8.88 21.59 -9.17
C LYS A 43 9.58 21.54 -10.53
N LYS A 44 10.38 20.50 -10.79
CA LYS A 44 11.05 20.33 -12.10
C LYS A 44 10.10 19.83 -13.18
N THR A 45 9.09 19.04 -12.80
CA THR A 45 8.12 18.44 -13.72
C THR A 45 6.81 19.23 -13.83
N GLY A 46 6.63 20.29 -13.04
CA GLY A 46 5.41 21.11 -13.03
C GLY A 46 4.20 20.44 -12.35
N GLN A 47 4.39 19.37 -11.58
CA GLN A 47 3.30 18.59 -10.97
C GLN A 47 2.99 18.98 -9.51
N LEU A 48 3.58 20.07 -9.00
CA LEU A 48 3.43 20.45 -7.59
C LEU A 48 1.99 20.84 -7.23
N ASP A 49 1.31 21.59 -8.11
CA ASP A 49 -0.06 22.04 -7.88
C ASP A 49 -1.04 20.87 -7.89
N GLU A 50 -0.78 19.86 -8.73
CA GLU A 50 -1.59 18.64 -8.78
C GLU A 50 -1.40 17.80 -7.50
N LEU A 51 -0.18 17.74 -6.93
CA LEU A 51 0.03 17.14 -5.61
C LEU A 51 -0.76 17.87 -4.54
N GLU A 52 -0.68 19.20 -4.52
CA GLU A 52 -1.43 19.98 -3.54
C GLU A 52 -2.94 19.74 -3.65
N LYS A 53 -3.47 19.72 -4.88
CA LYS A 53 -4.88 19.39 -5.15
C LYS A 53 -5.22 17.98 -4.68
N ALA A 54 -4.42 16.97 -5.00
CA ALA A 54 -4.67 15.59 -4.59
C ALA A 54 -4.73 15.45 -3.06
N ILE A 55 -3.77 16.04 -2.34
CA ILE A 55 -3.71 15.97 -0.88
C ILE A 55 -4.86 16.74 -0.21
N THR A 56 -5.19 17.93 -0.69
CA THR A 56 -6.22 18.77 -0.07
C THR A 56 -7.64 18.30 -0.36
N THR A 57 -7.89 17.79 -1.57
CA THR A 57 -9.23 17.33 -1.99
C THR A 57 -9.48 15.85 -1.73
N GLN A 58 -8.42 15.07 -1.47
CA GLN A 58 -8.48 13.64 -1.22
C GLN A 58 -9.18 12.85 -2.35
N ASN A 59 -9.06 13.35 -3.58
CA ASN A 59 -9.84 12.90 -4.73
C ASN A 59 -9.04 11.92 -5.60
N ILE A 60 -9.59 10.72 -5.79
CA ILE A 60 -9.02 9.65 -6.63
C ILE A 60 -8.91 10.03 -8.11
N ASN A 61 -9.73 10.99 -8.57
CA ASN A 61 -9.77 11.45 -9.97
C ASN A 61 -8.72 12.53 -10.28
N THR A 62 -7.86 12.88 -9.32
CA THR A 62 -6.68 13.72 -9.61
C THR A 62 -5.70 12.98 -10.53
N LYS A 63 -4.82 13.72 -11.22
CA LYS A 63 -3.87 13.09 -12.16
C LYS A 63 -2.80 12.29 -11.41
N CYS A 64 -2.08 11.45 -12.15
CA CYS A 64 -0.89 10.79 -11.63
C CYS A 64 0.13 11.85 -11.20
N ILE A 65 0.78 11.62 -10.06
CA ILE A 65 1.90 12.43 -9.58
C ILE A 65 3.13 11.57 -9.70
N THR A 66 3.97 11.81 -10.71
CA THR A 66 5.05 10.90 -11.07
C THR A 66 6.43 11.36 -10.63
N ILE A 67 7.29 10.40 -10.33
CA ILE A 67 8.74 10.60 -10.16
C ILE A 67 9.51 9.55 -10.96
N PRO A 68 10.76 9.83 -11.37
CA PRO A 68 11.59 8.82 -12.03
C PRO A 68 11.79 7.57 -11.17
N ARG A 69 11.65 6.39 -11.78
CA ARG A 69 11.87 5.08 -11.15
C ARG A 69 13.38 4.79 -11.09
N SER A 70 13.86 4.31 -9.94
CA SER A 70 15.21 3.74 -9.84
C SER A 70 15.24 2.30 -10.37
N LEU A 71 16.42 1.80 -10.72
CA LEU A 71 16.59 0.42 -11.21
C LEU A 71 15.98 -0.65 -10.28
N ASP A 72 16.08 -0.44 -8.96
CA ASP A 72 15.53 -1.34 -7.95
C ASP A 72 14.15 -0.91 -7.42
N GLY A 73 13.56 0.14 -7.98
CA GLY A 73 12.27 0.71 -7.58
C GLY A 73 12.25 1.43 -6.22
N ARG A 74 13.38 1.52 -5.50
CA ARG A 74 13.47 2.15 -4.17
C ARG A 74 13.92 3.61 -4.25
N LEU A 75 13.23 4.47 -3.50
CA LEU A 75 13.62 5.84 -3.24
C LEU A 75 14.47 5.92 -1.96
N GLN A 76 15.61 6.61 -2.03
CA GLN A 76 16.40 6.96 -0.85
C GLN A 76 16.05 8.38 -0.37
N VAL A 77 15.72 8.50 0.91
CA VAL A 77 15.53 9.78 1.60
C VAL A 77 16.43 9.80 2.83
N SER A 78 17.42 10.69 2.85
CA SER A 78 18.49 10.71 3.86
C SER A 78 19.20 9.33 3.88
N HIS A 79 19.18 8.63 5.02
CA HIS A 79 19.84 7.35 5.22
C HIS A 79 18.88 6.14 5.12
N ARG A 80 17.62 6.36 4.68
CA ARG A 80 16.59 5.30 4.60
C ARG A 80 16.18 5.06 3.14
N LYS A 81 15.98 3.80 2.77
CA LYS A 81 15.45 3.37 1.46
C LYS A 81 14.08 2.75 1.63
N GLY A 82 13.17 3.00 0.70
CA GLY A 82 11.84 2.40 0.68
C GLY A 82 11.14 2.61 -0.66
N LEU A 83 10.02 1.93 -0.87
CA LEU A 83 9.25 2.10 -2.10
C LEU A 83 8.51 3.45 -2.06
N PRO A 84 8.60 4.29 -3.11
CA PRO A 84 8.12 5.66 -3.05
C PRO A 84 6.61 5.76 -2.82
N HIS A 85 5.81 4.93 -3.50
CA HIS A 85 4.36 4.88 -3.30
C HIS A 85 3.96 4.46 -1.87
N VAL A 86 4.71 3.55 -1.23
CA VAL A 86 4.50 3.16 0.18
C VAL A 86 4.84 4.33 1.11
N ILE A 87 5.98 5.01 0.88
CA ILE A 87 6.42 6.14 1.72
C ILE A 87 5.35 7.23 1.76
N TYR A 88 4.84 7.64 0.60
CA TYR A 88 3.89 8.75 0.52
C TYR A 88 2.46 8.35 0.88
N SER A 89 2.03 7.11 0.60
CA SER A 89 0.77 6.57 1.13
C SER A 89 0.77 6.45 2.65
N ARG A 90 1.88 6.01 3.25
CA ARG A 90 2.04 5.98 4.70
C ARG A 90 1.97 7.38 5.31
N LEU A 91 2.65 8.33 4.69
CA LEU A 91 2.72 9.71 5.16
C LEU A 91 1.33 10.39 5.21
N TRP A 92 0.51 10.24 4.16
CA TRP A 92 -0.72 11.02 4.02
C TRP A 92 -2.03 10.25 4.21
N ARG A 93 -1.99 8.92 4.31
CA ARG A 93 -3.22 8.10 4.45
C ARG A 93 -3.15 7.10 5.59
N TRP A 94 -2.17 6.19 5.56
CA TRP A 94 -2.14 5.02 6.45
C TRP A 94 -0.82 4.96 7.23
N PRO A 95 -0.69 5.65 8.38
CA PRO A 95 0.58 5.70 9.13
C PRO A 95 1.02 4.32 9.63
N ASP A 96 0.08 3.40 9.79
CA ASP A 96 0.26 2.01 10.22
C ASP A 96 0.56 1.04 9.06
N LEU A 97 0.68 1.52 7.82
CA LEU A 97 1.00 0.68 6.65
C LEU A 97 2.35 -0.02 6.85
N GLN A 98 2.36 -1.34 6.90
CA GLN A 98 3.55 -2.16 7.17
C GLN A 98 4.22 -2.62 5.87
N SER A 99 3.43 -3.08 4.90
CA SER A 99 3.91 -3.81 3.74
C SER A 99 3.43 -3.20 2.42
N PRO A 100 4.23 -3.23 1.34
CA PRO A 100 3.74 -2.86 0.01
C PRO A 100 2.57 -3.73 -0.47
N HIS A 101 2.44 -4.96 0.03
CA HIS A 101 1.36 -5.88 -0.34
C HIS A 101 -0.01 -5.42 0.18
N GLU A 102 -0.05 -4.48 1.12
CA GLU A 102 -1.29 -3.84 1.57
C GLU A 102 -1.77 -2.76 0.60
N LEU A 103 -1.06 -2.46 -0.50
CA LEU A 103 -1.47 -1.45 -1.48
C LEU A 103 -1.75 -2.06 -2.84
N ARG A 104 -2.90 -1.69 -3.42
CA ARG A 104 -3.24 -1.95 -4.82
C ARG A 104 -3.50 -0.63 -5.53
N ALA A 105 -2.98 -0.46 -6.75
CA ALA A 105 -3.31 0.72 -7.54
C ALA A 105 -4.76 0.67 -8.05
N ILE A 106 -5.41 1.82 -8.17
CA ILE A 106 -6.72 1.92 -8.83
C ILE A 106 -6.55 1.85 -10.35
N GLU A 107 -7.62 1.51 -11.06
CA GLU A 107 -7.61 1.35 -12.52
C GLU A 107 -7.21 2.64 -13.27
N LEU A 108 -7.54 3.80 -12.71
CA LEU A 108 -7.19 5.12 -13.27
C LEU A 108 -5.68 5.45 -13.18
N CYS A 109 -4.89 4.67 -12.44
CA CYS A 109 -3.48 4.94 -12.21
C CYS A 109 -2.60 4.42 -13.36
N GLU A 110 -2.32 5.28 -14.33
CA GLU A 110 -1.53 4.94 -15.53
C GLU A 110 -0.05 4.62 -15.22
N TYR A 111 0.48 5.13 -14.11
CA TYR A 111 1.88 4.99 -13.69
C TYR A 111 2.02 4.19 -12.38
N ALA A 112 1.11 3.24 -12.14
CA ALA A 112 1.13 2.39 -10.95
C ALA A 112 2.49 1.69 -10.74
N PHE A 113 2.87 1.44 -9.48
CA PHE A 113 4.17 0.82 -9.18
C PHE A 113 4.41 -0.52 -9.90
N HIS A 114 3.38 -1.33 -10.14
CA HIS A 114 3.52 -2.64 -10.81
C HIS A 114 3.66 -2.55 -12.34
N THR A 115 3.37 -1.40 -12.98
CA THR A 115 3.45 -1.27 -14.45
C THR A 115 4.89 -1.20 -14.96
N LYS A 116 5.87 -1.03 -14.06
CA LYS A 116 7.32 -0.99 -14.35
C LYS A 116 7.73 0.03 -15.43
N LYS A 117 6.95 1.10 -15.63
CA LYS A 117 7.33 2.25 -16.45
C LYS A 117 8.54 3.01 -15.87
N ASP A 118 9.18 3.85 -16.70
CA ASP A 118 10.31 4.71 -16.32
C ASP A 118 9.97 5.72 -15.21
N GLU A 119 8.68 6.01 -15.05
CA GLU A 119 8.16 6.79 -13.94
C GLU A 119 7.22 5.97 -13.05
N VAL A 120 7.07 6.41 -11.80
CA VAL A 120 6.16 5.81 -10.82
C VAL A 120 5.26 6.87 -10.20
N CYS A 121 3.96 6.59 -10.16
CA CYS A 121 2.97 7.40 -9.46
C CYS A 121 3.12 7.27 -7.95
N VAL A 122 3.17 8.40 -7.27
CA VAL A 122 3.23 8.55 -5.81
C VAL A 122 2.01 9.27 -5.24
N ASN A 123 0.98 9.50 -6.05
CA ASN A 123 -0.30 10.02 -5.57
C ASN A 123 -0.92 9.00 -4.59
N PRO A 124 -1.05 9.30 -3.29
CA PRO A 124 -1.53 8.32 -2.33
C PRO A 124 -3.01 7.95 -2.58
N TYR A 125 -3.77 8.78 -3.30
CA TYR A 125 -5.17 8.51 -3.68
C TYR A 125 -5.31 7.64 -4.94
N HIS A 126 -4.20 7.30 -5.59
CA HIS A 126 -4.16 6.32 -6.68
C HIS A 126 -3.90 4.90 -6.21
N TYR A 127 -3.82 4.70 -4.90
CA TYR A 127 -3.71 3.39 -4.26
C TYR A 127 -4.88 3.19 -3.31
N GLN A 128 -5.32 1.95 -3.14
CA GLN A 128 -6.27 1.53 -2.12
C GLN A 128 -5.60 0.53 -1.20
N ARG A 129 -5.97 0.57 0.08
CA ARG A 129 -5.51 -0.43 1.04
C ARG A 129 -6.27 -1.73 0.78
N VAL A 130 -5.54 -2.83 0.73
CA VAL A 130 -6.09 -4.18 0.63
C VAL A 130 -5.54 -5.00 1.79
N GLU A 131 -6.28 -6.01 2.20
CA GLU A 131 -5.73 -7.01 3.11
C GLU A 131 -4.57 -7.71 2.40
N THR A 132 -3.43 -7.83 3.08
CA THR A 132 -2.41 -8.79 2.65
C THR A 132 -3.12 -10.13 2.60
N PRO A 133 -2.99 -10.92 1.51
CA PRO A 133 -3.42 -12.29 1.54
C PRO A 133 -2.76 -12.90 2.77
N SER A 134 -3.55 -13.14 3.83
CA SER A 134 -3.19 -14.20 4.74
C SER A 134 -3.02 -15.38 3.82
N GLU A 135 -1.89 -16.06 3.90
CA GLU A 135 -1.78 -17.38 3.34
C GLU A 135 -2.96 -18.15 3.91
N TYR A 136 -4.06 -18.21 3.17
CA TYR A 136 -5.22 -19.03 3.46
C TYR A 136 -4.83 -20.47 3.10
N TYR A 137 -3.72 -20.92 3.68
CA TYR A 137 -3.59 -22.29 4.08
C TYR A 137 -4.46 -22.37 5.32
N GLY A 138 -5.64 -22.95 5.17
CA GLY A 138 -6.21 -23.70 6.28
C GLY A 138 -5.06 -24.49 6.89
N THR A 139 -4.83 -24.28 8.20
CA THR A 139 -3.75 -24.94 8.92
C THR A 139 -3.76 -26.41 8.51
N THR A 140 -2.59 -26.98 8.21
CA THR A 140 -2.48 -28.34 7.67
C THR A 140 -3.31 -29.34 8.49
N THR A 141 -3.48 -29.07 9.79
CA THR A 141 -4.37 -29.76 10.73
C THR A 141 -5.85 -29.77 10.33
N GLU A 142 -6.45 -28.65 9.92
CA GLU A 142 -7.88 -28.58 9.53
C GLU A 142 -8.17 -29.42 8.28
N LEU A 143 -7.30 -29.33 7.27
CA LEU A 143 -7.41 -30.15 6.06
C LEU A 143 -7.10 -31.63 6.35
N TRP A 144 -6.19 -31.93 7.28
CA TRP A 144 -5.94 -33.31 7.73
C TRP A 144 -7.14 -33.87 8.49
N TYR A 145 -7.78 -33.10 9.38
CA TYR A 145 -9.00 -33.52 10.06
C TYR A 145 -10.15 -33.70 9.09
N TYR A 146 -10.30 -32.82 8.10
CA TYR A 146 -11.30 -32.98 7.06
C TYR A 146 -11.03 -34.23 6.21
N TYR A 147 -9.78 -34.46 5.80
CA TYR A 147 -9.39 -35.64 5.03
C TYR A 147 -9.53 -36.93 5.84
N ILE A 148 -9.14 -36.95 7.11
CA ILE A 148 -9.38 -38.07 8.03
C ILE A 148 -10.88 -38.30 8.19
N SER A 149 -11.67 -37.26 8.42
CA SER A 149 -13.13 -37.37 8.57
C SER A 149 -13.78 -37.94 7.32
N LEU A 150 -13.38 -37.47 6.13
CA LEU A 150 -13.85 -38.02 4.86
C LEU A 150 -13.40 -39.48 4.68
N PHE A 151 -12.16 -39.79 5.02
CA PHE A 151 -11.62 -41.15 4.91
C PHE A 151 -12.29 -42.12 5.89
N THR A 152 -12.54 -41.71 7.14
CA THR A 152 -13.27 -42.53 8.13
C THR A 152 -14.73 -42.72 7.72
N MET A 153 -15.40 -41.70 7.19
CA MET A 153 -16.75 -41.83 6.62
C MET A 153 -16.79 -42.84 5.47
N VAL A 154 -15.82 -42.77 4.55
CA VAL A 154 -15.71 -43.72 3.43
C VAL A 154 -15.40 -45.13 3.93
N LEU A 155 -14.53 -45.31 4.93
CA LEU A 155 -14.26 -46.62 5.52
C LEU A 155 -15.50 -47.19 6.21
N LEU A 156 -16.26 -46.40 6.98
CA LEU A 156 -17.50 -46.84 7.62
C LEU A 156 -18.56 -47.30 6.61
N GLN A 157 -18.65 -46.64 5.45
CA GLN A 157 -19.54 -47.07 4.37
C GLN A 157 -19.09 -48.38 3.70
N ASN A 158 -17.79 -48.65 3.63
CA ASN A 158 -17.24 -49.87 3.02
C ASN A 158 -17.22 -51.08 3.98
N TYR A 159 -17.10 -50.86 5.30
CA TYR A 159 -17.18 -51.93 6.31
C TYR A 159 -18.61 -52.27 6.77
N GLY A 160 -19.62 -51.50 6.34
CA GLY A 160 -21.02 -51.71 6.71
C GLY A 160 -21.83 -52.65 5.80
N THR A 161 -21.25 -53.23 4.74
CA THR A 161 -22.01 -53.96 3.70
C THR A 161 -21.67 -55.45 3.56
N THR A 162 -21.21 -56.13 4.63
CA THR A 162 -21.03 -57.59 4.61
C THR A 162 -21.60 -58.30 5.84
N THR A 163 -22.92 -58.27 6.01
CA THR A 163 -23.67 -59.35 6.69
C THR A 163 -25.06 -59.53 6.09
N SER A 164 -25.13 -60.14 4.91
CA SER A 164 -26.35 -60.80 4.44
C SER A 164 -25.97 -61.87 3.43
N LEU A 165 -25.66 -63.07 3.89
CA LEU A 165 -25.72 -64.29 3.08
C LEU A 165 -26.10 -65.47 3.98
N SER A 166 -27.40 -65.81 3.89
CA SER A 166 -27.98 -67.16 3.87
C SER A 166 -27.62 -68.17 4.97
N LEU A 167 -28.53 -68.34 5.93
CA LEU A 167 -28.83 -69.64 6.55
C LEU A 167 -29.98 -70.28 5.75
N LEU A 168 -29.64 -71.27 4.93
CA LEU A 168 -30.48 -72.43 4.59
C LEU A 168 -29.80 -73.65 5.19
#